data_AF-A0A937WC24-F1
#
_entry.id   AF-A0A937WC24-F1
#
_cell.length_a   1.000
_cell.length_b   1.000
_cell.length_c   1.000
_cell.angle_alpha   90.00
_cell.angle_beta   90.00
_cell.angle_gamma   90.00
#
_symmetry.space_group_name_H-M   'P 1'
#
loop_
_entity.id
_entity.type
_entity.pdbx_description
1 polymer ?
#
loop_
_entity_poly.entity_id
_entity_poly.type
_entity_poly.pdbx_seq_one_letter_code
_entity_poly.pdbx_strand_id
1 'polypeptide(L)'
;MKALELENVSKSYKVVKKLPNKGENNLLGLRNLTRFFLGETFSIIGTRTVTSITALDNVSFSVEPGQVVGLFGKNGSGKTTMLSILGGIFPQDSGVVRCFGYDYSTDLYEIRKYIVPIFGWLDAITWAFTGRQNIEKFMIMHHVPPAQIVDQIDELAREIDIYDRLDDRAARYSQGMRVKIQVMAAILLYRVRGRSLLLLDEPFIGLDVFAQRYLRDFVKYKMRQDNFAMILATHQPEDIEEICDEVVVIDKGKIIAKDSVDNLRRMVKKVENIRINYVPSNGNQLPDDLFQRRGILEHKSLNRGRQIELDLVVEDSRDTLAWLVSEMVKSGCGITSLNTHVMKFEDVLVKLIEGDKCET
;
A
#
# COMPACT_ATOMS: atom_id res chain seq x y z
N MET A 1 18.97 -10.19 -13.87
CA MET A 1 19.43 -9.42 -12.69
C MET A 1 18.21 -8.72 -12.13
N LYS A 2 17.93 -8.86 -10.83
CA LYS A 2 16.74 -8.26 -10.21
C LYS A 2 16.86 -6.74 -10.12
N ALA A 3 15.74 -6.02 -10.11
CA ALA A 3 15.74 -4.58 -9.87
C ALA A 3 16.04 -4.28 -8.39
N LEU A 4 15.46 -5.08 -7.49
CA LEU A 4 15.66 -4.99 -6.06
C LEU A 4 15.63 -6.36 -5.39
N GLU A 5 16.46 -6.56 -4.38
CA GLU A 5 16.48 -7.75 -3.53
C GLU A 5 16.71 -7.36 -2.07
N LEU A 6 15.84 -7.84 -1.18
CA LEU A 6 15.96 -7.73 0.26
C LEU A 6 16.11 -9.14 0.84
N GLU A 7 17.10 -9.33 1.70
CA GLU A 7 17.34 -10.57 2.43
C GLU A 7 17.46 -10.26 3.93
N ASN A 8 16.50 -10.76 4.70
CA ASN A 8 16.48 -10.76 6.17
C ASN A 8 16.61 -9.35 6.77
N VAL A 9 15.99 -8.36 6.13
CA VAL A 9 16.13 -6.95 6.49
C VAL A 9 15.34 -6.64 7.75
N SER A 10 16.02 -6.08 8.75
CA SER A 10 15.39 -5.66 10.01
C SER A 10 15.74 -4.21 10.35
N LYS A 11 14.80 -3.53 11.03
CA LYS A 11 14.98 -2.16 11.51
C LYS A 11 14.23 -1.93 12.80
N SER A 12 14.93 -1.38 13.79
CA SER A 12 14.38 -0.94 15.06
C SER A 12 14.72 0.52 15.32
N TYR A 13 13.79 1.23 15.96
CA TYR A 13 13.99 2.60 16.42
C TYR A 13 13.98 2.64 17.95
N LYS A 14 14.96 3.34 18.53
CA LYS A 14 14.93 3.69 19.95
C LYS A 14 13.94 4.84 20.15
N VAL A 15 12.94 4.62 20.98
CA VAL A 15 11.91 5.59 21.32
C VAL A 15 12.04 5.97 22.78
N VAL A 16 12.19 7.27 23.01
CA VAL A 16 12.27 7.84 24.36
C VAL A 16 10.85 8.22 24.80
N LYS A 17 10.30 7.51 25.79
CA LYS A 17 9.05 7.91 26.45
C LYS A 17 9.35 8.84 27.63
N LYS A 18 8.67 9.99 27.67
CA LYS A 18 8.63 10.84 28.87
C LYS A 18 7.70 10.18 29.87
N LEU A 19 8.18 9.91 31.09
CA LEU A 19 7.29 9.49 32.18
C LEU A 19 6.26 10.61 32.43
N PRO A 20 4.98 10.28 32.68
CA PRO A 20 4.04 11.29 33.14
C PRO A 20 4.56 11.88 34.46
N ASN A 21 4.70 13.21 34.53
CA ASN A 21 4.97 13.88 35.80
C ASN A 21 3.85 13.51 36.77
N LYS A 22 4.19 12.88 37.91
CA LYS A 22 3.28 12.79 39.05
C LYS A 22 3.08 14.21 39.58
N GLY A 23 1.97 14.82 39.21
CA GLY A 23 1.58 16.16 39.67
C GLY A 23 1.68 17.18 38.56
N GLU A 24 0.56 17.45 37.91
CA GLU A 24 0.02 18.79 37.64
C GLU A 24 -1.22 18.67 36.74
N ASN A 25 -2.26 19.42 37.10
CA ASN A 25 -3.52 19.53 36.38
C ASN A 25 -3.30 20.06 34.96
N ASN A 26 -3.09 19.17 33.99
CA ASN A 26 -3.12 19.54 32.58
C ASN A 26 -4.59 19.69 32.13
N LEU A 27 -5.01 20.94 31.91
CA LEU A 27 -6.31 21.35 31.35
C LEU A 27 -6.59 20.78 29.94
N LEU A 28 -5.57 20.26 29.26
CA LEU A 28 -5.70 19.52 28.02
C LEU A 28 -5.40 18.06 28.33
N GLY A 29 -6.44 17.22 28.31
CA GLY A 29 -6.37 15.77 28.53
C GLY A 29 -5.62 15.01 27.43
N LEU A 30 -4.37 15.38 27.15
CA LEU A 30 -3.50 14.71 26.19
C LEU A 30 -2.90 13.47 26.87
N ARG A 31 -3.69 12.40 26.88
CA ARG A 31 -3.21 11.04 27.18
C ARG A 31 -2.65 10.42 25.90
N ASN A 32 -1.51 9.72 26.00
CA ASN A 32 -0.92 8.88 24.95
C ASN A 32 -0.34 9.57 23.70
N LEU A 33 0.22 10.78 23.81
CA LEU A 33 1.09 11.29 22.74
C LEU A 33 2.46 10.61 22.78
N THR A 34 2.63 9.55 21.98
CA THR A 34 3.95 8.97 21.70
C THR A 34 4.63 9.88 20.67
N ARG A 35 5.56 10.74 21.10
CA ARG A 35 6.43 11.49 20.17
C ARG A 35 7.63 10.63 19.81
N PHE A 36 7.87 10.46 18.52
CA PHE A 36 9.10 9.86 18.00
C PHE A 36 10.25 10.84 18.21
N PHE A 37 11.28 10.43 18.94
CA PHE A 37 12.52 11.18 19.05
C PHE A 37 13.65 10.28 18.57
N LEU A 38 14.20 10.57 17.39
CA LEU A 38 15.51 10.07 16.97
C LEU A 38 16.57 10.92 17.69
N GLY A 39 17.19 10.36 18.72
CA GLY A 39 18.37 10.94 19.38
C GLY A 39 18.18 11.40 20.83
N GLU A 40 19.31 11.70 21.47
CA GLU A 40 19.37 12.36 22.78
C GLU A 40 18.88 13.80 22.63
N THR A 41 17.83 14.17 23.37
CA THR A 41 17.27 15.53 23.31
C THR A 41 18.17 16.50 24.06
N PHE A 42 18.35 17.73 23.55
CA PHE A 42 19.07 18.84 24.20
C PHE A 42 18.49 19.34 25.56
N SER A 43 17.52 18.63 26.16
CA SER A 43 16.84 19.03 27.40
C SER A 43 16.97 17.94 28.46
N ILE A 44 17.79 18.22 29.48
CA ILE A 44 18.20 17.33 30.58
C ILE A 44 17.24 17.48 31.79
N ILE A 45 15.94 17.24 31.60
CA ILE A 45 15.01 17.23 32.75
C ILE A 45 14.11 15.98 32.70
N GLY A 46 14.28 15.12 33.72
CA GLY A 46 13.46 13.94 34.03
C GLY A 46 14.10 12.59 33.72
N THR A 47 13.72 11.56 34.49
CA THR A 47 14.00 10.15 34.16
C THR A 47 13.17 9.73 32.94
N ARG A 48 13.81 9.14 31.94
CA ARG A 48 13.15 8.69 30.70
C ARG A 48 13.43 7.22 30.47
N THR A 49 12.42 6.49 30.02
CA THR A 49 12.58 5.09 29.60
C THR A 49 12.80 5.06 28.09
N VAL A 50 13.87 4.39 27.68
CA VAL A 50 14.15 4.09 26.28
C VAL A 50 13.53 2.74 25.97
N THR A 51 12.56 2.73 25.05
CA THR A 51 11.92 1.51 24.53
C THR A 51 12.32 1.31 23.09
N SER A 52 12.61 0.08 22.66
CA SER A 52 12.84 -0.23 21.24
C SER A 52 11.50 -0.54 20.56
N ILE A 53 11.29 0.01 19.36
CA ILE A 53 10.17 -0.37 18.48
C ILE A 53 10.76 -0.98 17.22
N THR A 54 10.47 -2.26 16.99
CA THR A 54 10.81 -2.95 15.74
C THR A 54 9.84 -2.51 14.65
N ALA A 55 10.38 -1.85 13.62
CA ALA A 55 9.61 -1.38 12.47
C ALA A 55 9.65 -2.36 11.30
N LEU A 56 10.73 -3.13 11.16
CA LEU A 56 10.86 -4.25 10.22
C LEU A 56 11.54 -5.42 10.94
N ASP A 57 11.04 -6.63 10.74
CA ASP A 57 11.51 -7.85 11.37
C ASP A 57 11.69 -8.94 10.30
N ASN A 58 12.95 -9.20 9.93
CA ASN A 58 13.37 -10.26 9.02
C ASN A 58 12.63 -10.29 7.67
N VAL A 59 12.54 -9.13 7.00
CA VAL A 59 11.81 -8.99 5.73
C VAL A 59 12.68 -9.41 4.55
N SER A 60 12.16 -10.33 3.73
CA SER A 60 12.79 -10.81 2.50
C SER A 60 11.82 -10.83 1.33
N PHE A 61 12.15 -10.13 0.24
CA PHE A 61 11.45 -10.21 -1.04
C PHE A 61 12.30 -9.59 -2.15
N SER A 62 11.88 -9.76 -3.40
CA SER A 62 12.55 -9.14 -4.54
C SER A 62 11.57 -8.59 -5.56
N VAL A 63 12.07 -7.66 -6.37
CA VAL A 63 11.36 -7.00 -7.47
C VAL A 63 12.15 -7.22 -8.76
N GLU A 64 11.48 -7.74 -9.77
CA GLU A 64 12.06 -7.93 -11.10
C GLU A 64 12.08 -6.62 -11.91
N PRO A 65 12.98 -6.46 -12.89
CA PRO A 65 12.94 -5.33 -13.81
C PRO A 65 11.59 -5.27 -14.53
N GLY A 66 10.99 -4.09 -14.60
CA GLY A 66 9.67 -3.92 -15.22
C GLY A 66 8.48 -4.29 -14.34
N GLN A 67 8.73 -4.82 -13.14
CA GLN A 67 7.68 -5.25 -12.22
C GLN A 67 7.23 -4.11 -11.30
N VAL A 68 5.92 -4.00 -11.11
CA VAL A 68 5.30 -3.12 -10.13
C VAL A 68 4.86 -3.93 -8.91
N VAL A 69 5.45 -3.67 -7.75
CA VAL A 69 5.12 -4.33 -6.48
C VAL A 69 4.43 -3.36 -5.54
N GLY A 70 3.23 -3.72 -5.09
CA GLY A 70 2.50 -2.98 -4.07
C GLY A 70 2.89 -3.43 -2.66
N LEU A 71 3.23 -2.50 -1.78
CA LEU A 71 3.36 -2.75 -0.34
C LEU A 71 2.04 -2.37 0.32
N PHE A 72 1.27 -3.37 0.74
CA PHE A 72 -0.03 -3.17 1.36
C PHE A 72 0.02 -3.45 2.86
N GLY A 73 -0.70 -2.67 3.66
CA GLY A 73 -0.81 -2.89 5.11
C GLY A 73 -1.35 -1.67 5.84
N LYS A 74 -1.67 -1.83 7.13
CA LYS A 74 -2.20 -0.73 7.95
C LYS A 74 -1.13 0.34 8.22
N ASN A 75 -1.56 1.52 8.68
CA ASN A 75 -0.63 2.54 9.17
C ASN A 75 0.19 2.00 10.34
N GLY A 76 1.50 2.23 10.30
CA GLY A 76 2.44 1.67 11.29
C GLY A 76 2.89 0.24 11.02
N SER A 77 2.52 -0.39 9.89
CA SER A 77 2.99 -1.75 9.56
C SER A 77 4.45 -1.82 9.14
N GLY A 78 5.10 -0.70 8.81
CA GLY A 78 6.52 -0.66 8.41
C GLY A 78 6.77 -0.18 6.97
N LYS A 79 5.73 0.06 6.15
CA LYS A 79 5.83 0.50 4.74
C LYS A 79 6.78 1.68 4.52
N THR A 80 6.54 2.81 5.19
CA THR A 80 7.39 4.01 5.09
C THR A 80 8.81 3.76 5.58
N THR A 81 9.02 2.90 6.59
CA THR A 81 10.37 2.53 7.04
C THR A 81 11.10 1.74 5.95
N MET A 82 10.41 0.79 5.33
CA MET A 82 10.96 0.02 4.21
C MET A 82 11.32 0.94 3.05
N LEU A 83 10.41 1.80 2.61
CA LEU A 83 10.70 2.75 1.52
C LEU A 83 11.81 3.74 1.88
N SER A 84 11.96 4.12 3.15
CA SER A 84 13.07 4.98 3.58
C SER A 84 14.42 4.27 3.51
N ILE A 85 14.47 2.97 3.82
CA ILE A 85 15.67 2.14 3.65
C ILE A 85 15.99 2.01 2.17
N LEU A 86 14.99 1.66 1.36
CA LEU A 86 15.14 1.52 -0.09
C LEU A 86 15.52 2.84 -0.76
N GLY A 87 15.02 3.98 -0.27
CA GLY A 87 15.42 5.31 -0.72
C GLY A 87 16.84 5.72 -0.29
N GLY A 88 17.51 4.92 0.54
CA GLY A 88 18.83 5.24 1.08
C GLY A 88 18.81 6.42 2.07
N ILE A 89 17.66 6.68 2.70
CA ILE A 89 17.46 7.74 3.71
C ILE A 89 17.91 7.24 5.09
N PHE A 90 17.54 6.01 5.45
CA PHE A 90 17.96 5.36 6.68
C PHE A 90 18.64 4.02 6.37
N PRO A 91 19.71 3.64 7.08
CA PRO A 91 20.27 2.30 6.93
C PRO A 91 19.39 1.26 7.64
N GLN A 92 19.37 0.02 7.15
CA GLN A 92 18.90 -1.14 7.90
C GLN A 92 19.82 -1.45 9.09
N ASP A 93 19.30 -2.14 10.11
CA ASP A 93 20.13 -2.59 11.25
C ASP A 93 20.77 -3.95 10.98
N SER A 94 20.10 -4.81 10.20
CA SER A 94 20.61 -6.10 9.74
C SER A 94 19.98 -6.48 8.40
N GLY A 95 20.54 -7.51 7.77
CA GLY A 95 20.13 -7.99 6.45
C GLY A 95 20.83 -7.28 5.31
N VAL A 96 20.56 -7.75 4.09
CA VAL A 96 21.19 -7.29 2.85
C VAL A 96 20.12 -6.66 1.96
N VAL A 97 20.46 -5.52 1.36
CA VAL A 97 19.64 -4.88 0.34
C VAL A 97 20.52 -4.67 -0.89
N ARG A 98 20.06 -5.15 -2.04
CA ARG A 98 20.72 -4.92 -3.33
C ARG A 98 19.76 -4.26 -4.32
N CYS A 99 20.25 -3.28 -5.08
CA CYS A 99 19.51 -2.66 -6.17
C CYS A 99 20.33 -2.74 -7.46
N PHE A 100 19.76 -3.35 -8.51
CA PHE A 100 20.44 -3.62 -9.78
C PHE A 100 21.84 -4.24 -9.61
N GLY A 101 21.99 -5.17 -8.66
CA GLY A 101 23.23 -5.87 -8.35
C GLY A 101 24.20 -5.13 -7.40
N TYR A 102 23.97 -3.85 -7.10
CA TYR A 102 24.78 -3.07 -6.17
C TYR A 102 24.29 -3.24 -4.72
N ASP A 103 25.20 -3.30 -3.76
CA ASP A 103 24.87 -3.49 -2.34
C ASP A 103 24.75 -2.15 -1.61
N TYR A 104 23.66 -1.93 -0.86
CA TYR A 104 23.42 -0.66 -0.14
C TYR A 104 24.51 -0.32 0.88
N SER A 105 25.22 -1.31 1.42
CA SER A 105 26.27 -1.10 2.42
C SER A 105 27.57 -0.55 1.81
N THR A 106 27.81 -0.79 0.51
CA THR A 106 29.08 -0.45 -0.16
C THR A 106 28.89 0.53 -1.32
N ASP A 107 27.77 0.45 -2.04
CA ASP A 107 27.56 1.10 -3.34
C ASP A 107 26.45 2.17 -3.31
N LEU A 108 26.07 2.68 -2.13
CA LEU A 108 24.92 3.57 -1.97
C LEU A 108 24.93 4.79 -2.91
N TYR A 109 26.11 5.35 -3.20
CA TYR A 109 26.25 6.47 -4.11
C TYR A 109 25.90 6.10 -5.56
N GLU A 110 26.24 4.89 -6.00
CA GLU A 110 25.88 4.40 -7.33
C GLU A 110 24.38 4.08 -7.39
N ILE A 111 23.85 3.44 -6.36
CA ILE A 111 22.42 3.10 -6.25
C ILE A 111 21.52 4.34 -6.36
N ARG A 112 21.88 5.43 -5.68
CA ARG A 112 21.10 6.69 -5.69
C ARG A 112 20.91 7.28 -7.08
N LYS A 113 21.75 6.95 -8.06
CA LYS A 113 21.58 7.40 -9.45
C LYS A 113 20.34 6.79 -10.12
N TYR A 114 19.87 5.64 -9.64
CA TYR A 114 18.77 4.88 -10.25
C TYR A 114 17.46 4.96 -9.45
N ILE A 115 17.49 5.41 -8.20
CA ILE A 115 16.32 5.42 -7.32
C ILE A 115 15.61 6.76 -7.37
N VAL A 116 14.29 6.73 -7.56
CA VAL A 116 13.45 7.93 -7.58
C VAL A 116 12.41 7.83 -6.47
N PRO A 117 12.61 8.50 -5.33
CA PRO A 117 11.62 8.55 -4.27
C PRO A 117 10.60 9.67 -4.53
N ILE A 118 9.31 9.32 -4.53
CA ILE A 118 8.17 10.25 -4.52
C ILE A 118 7.36 9.93 -3.27
N PHE A 119 7.66 10.64 -2.18
CA PHE A 119 7.01 10.42 -0.90
C PHE A 119 6.16 11.63 -0.55
N GLY A 120 4.87 11.44 -0.24
CA GLY A 120 3.97 12.56 0.06
C GLY A 120 4.41 13.43 1.24
N TRP A 121 5.25 12.89 2.13
CA TRP A 121 5.82 13.58 3.29
C TRP A 121 7.19 14.23 3.02
N LEU A 122 7.84 13.91 1.91
CA LEU A 122 9.14 14.46 1.52
C LEU A 122 8.95 15.47 0.39
N ASP A 123 9.14 16.75 0.71
CA ASP A 123 9.00 17.80 -0.30
C ASP A 123 10.24 17.88 -1.20
N ALA A 124 10.25 17.09 -2.28
CA ALA A 124 11.33 17.10 -3.26
C ALA A 124 11.32 18.34 -4.18
N ILE A 125 10.19 19.05 -4.23
CA ILE A 125 9.98 20.19 -5.13
C ILE A 125 10.52 21.47 -4.50
N THR A 126 11.30 22.23 -5.27
CA THR A 126 11.76 23.57 -4.91
C THR A 126 10.73 24.60 -5.36
N TRP A 127 10.05 25.22 -4.39
CA TRP A 127 8.88 26.07 -4.67
C TRP A 127 9.21 27.33 -5.46
N ALA A 128 10.43 27.84 -5.31
CA ALA A 128 10.92 29.00 -6.03
C ALA A 128 11.18 28.72 -7.52
N PHE A 129 11.34 27.45 -7.90
CA PHE A 129 11.67 27.02 -9.25
C PHE A 129 10.40 26.74 -10.06
N THR A 130 10.49 26.88 -11.38
CA THR A 130 9.43 26.42 -12.29
C THR A 130 9.33 24.90 -12.33
N GLY A 131 8.27 24.33 -12.91
CA GLY A 131 8.17 22.90 -13.15
C GLY A 131 9.38 22.37 -13.95
N ARG A 132 9.74 23.06 -15.04
CA ARG A 132 10.92 22.76 -15.85
C ARG A 132 12.20 22.74 -15.02
N GLN A 133 12.46 23.82 -14.28
CA GLN A 133 13.66 23.93 -13.43
C GLN A 133 13.72 22.85 -12.35
N ASN A 134 12.58 22.40 -11.82
CA ASN A 134 12.54 21.28 -10.88
C ASN A 134 12.96 19.96 -11.54
N ILE A 135 12.52 19.71 -12.78
CA ILE A 135 12.95 18.52 -13.55
C ILE A 135 14.45 18.61 -13.84
N GLU A 136 14.94 19.75 -14.31
CA GLU A 136 16.37 19.95 -14.62
C GLU A 136 17.24 19.77 -13.37
N LYS A 137 16.83 20.36 -12.23
CA LYS A 137 17.48 20.17 -10.93
C LYS A 137 17.55 18.69 -10.57
N PHE A 138 16.44 17.95 -10.73
CA PHE A 138 16.39 16.53 -10.47
C PHE A 138 17.41 15.77 -11.34
N MET A 139 17.48 16.05 -12.64
CA MET A 139 18.45 15.43 -13.55
C MET A 139 19.89 15.69 -13.12
N ILE A 140 20.21 16.92 -12.71
CA ILE A 140 21.54 17.28 -12.22
C ILE A 140 21.91 16.47 -10.98
N MET A 141 20.98 16.30 -10.02
CA MET A 141 21.20 15.46 -8.82
C MET A 141 21.47 13.99 -9.17
N HIS A 142 20.92 13.52 -10.30
CA HIS A 142 21.14 12.19 -10.84
C HIS A 142 22.30 12.14 -11.86
N HIS A 143 23.16 13.17 -11.93
CA HIS A 143 24.29 13.25 -12.87
C HIS A 143 23.88 13.10 -14.35
N VAL A 144 22.71 13.61 -14.70
CA VAL A 144 22.20 13.69 -16.08
C VAL A 144 22.20 15.17 -16.50
N PRO A 145 22.92 15.54 -17.57
CA PRO A 145 22.88 16.89 -18.11
C PRO A 145 21.47 17.24 -18.63
N PRO A 146 20.88 18.39 -18.24
CA PRO A 146 19.55 18.80 -18.71
C PRO A 146 19.38 18.82 -20.23
N ALA A 147 20.45 19.13 -20.97
CA ALA A 147 20.45 19.14 -22.43
C ALA A 147 20.07 17.79 -23.07
N GLN A 148 20.20 16.67 -22.35
CA GLN A 148 19.81 15.35 -22.87
C GLN A 148 18.30 15.10 -22.88
N ILE A 149 17.55 15.88 -22.08
CA ILE A 149 16.12 15.65 -21.81
C ILE A 149 15.24 16.85 -22.17
N VAL A 150 15.83 17.94 -22.68
CA VAL A 150 15.15 19.23 -22.89
C VAL A 150 13.94 19.11 -23.84
N ASP A 151 14.10 18.40 -24.95
CA ASP A 151 13.03 18.21 -25.95
C ASP A 151 11.93 17.28 -25.40
N GLN A 152 12.33 16.26 -24.64
CA GLN A 152 11.43 15.28 -24.05
C GLN A 152 10.61 15.84 -22.88
N ILE A 153 11.08 16.91 -22.21
CA ILE A 153 10.30 17.58 -21.16
C ILE A 153 8.97 18.08 -21.75
N ASP A 154 9.03 18.79 -22.88
CA ASP A 154 7.87 19.43 -23.48
C ASP A 154 6.87 18.41 -24.03
N GLU A 155 7.37 17.35 -24.66
CA GLU A 155 6.57 16.23 -25.12
C GLU A 155 5.79 15.59 -23.97
N LEU A 156 6.49 15.22 -22.89
CA LEU A 156 5.88 14.56 -21.75
C LEU A 156 4.93 15.50 -20.97
N ALA A 157 5.23 16.80 -20.95
CA ALA A 157 4.37 17.81 -20.33
C ALA A 157 3.03 17.96 -21.07
N ARG A 158 3.02 17.79 -22.40
CA ARG A 158 1.78 17.77 -23.19
C ARG A 158 0.99 16.49 -22.96
N GLU A 159 1.66 15.34 -22.89
CA GLU A 159 1.00 14.06 -22.61
C GLU A 159 0.26 14.05 -21.26
N ILE A 160 0.83 14.71 -20.23
CA ILE A 160 0.25 14.74 -18.88
C ILE A 160 -0.60 15.98 -18.58
N ASP A 161 -0.90 16.80 -19.60
CA ASP A 161 -1.70 18.02 -19.47
C ASP A 161 -1.15 18.97 -18.38
N ILE A 162 0.13 19.36 -18.50
CA ILE A 162 0.78 20.35 -17.64
C ILE A 162 1.64 21.35 -18.41
N TYR A 163 1.74 21.23 -19.74
CA TYR A 163 2.60 22.05 -20.59
C TYR A 163 2.39 23.56 -20.36
N ASP A 164 1.15 24.04 -20.36
CA ASP A 164 0.82 25.46 -20.18
C ASP A 164 1.20 26.01 -18.80
N ARG A 165 1.48 25.12 -17.85
CA ARG A 165 1.87 25.45 -16.48
C ARG A 165 3.33 25.15 -16.20
N LEU A 166 4.07 24.55 -17.13
CA LEU A 166 5.41 24.02 -16.90
C LEU A 166 6.41 25.11 -16.46
N ASP A 167 6.22 26.34 -16.93
CA ASP A 167 7.06 27.50 -16.60
C ASP A 167 6.48 28.39 -15.47
N ASP A 168 5.34 28.00 -14.87
CA ASP A 168 4.88 28.59 -13.61
C ASP A 168 5.76 28.12 -12.45
N ARG A 169 5.98 29.01 -11.46
CA ARG A 169 6.66 28.63 -10.21
C ARG A 169 5.89 27.56 -9.46
N ALA A 170 6.58 26.55 -8.95
CA ALA A 170 5.99 25.42 -8.24
C ALA A 170 5.25 25.81 -6.95
N ALA A 171 5.54 27.00 -6.38
CA ALA A 171 4.73 27.59 -5.31
C ALA A 171 3.23 27.74 -5.69
N ARG A 172 2.91 27.85 -6.98
CA ARG A 172 1.54 27.95 -7.51
C ARG A 172 0.93 26.60 -7.88
N TYR A 173 1.69 25.51 -7.79
CA TYR A 173 1.20 24.19 -8.16
C TYR A 173 0.34 23.59 -7.05
N SER A 174 -0.75 22.96 -7.48
CA SER A 174 -1.48 22.00 -6.66
C SER A 174 -0.59 20.80 -6.34
N GLN A 175 -0.97 20.01 -5.33
CA GLN A 175 -0.26 18.78 -5.00
C GLN A 175 -0.18 17.84 -6.21
N GLY A 176 -1.27 17.70 -6.97
CA GLY A 176 -1.31 16.86 -8.17
C GLY A 176 -0.31 17.30 -9.24
N MET A 177 -0.20 18.61 -9.47
CA MET A 177 0.80 19.14 -10.40
C MET A 177 2.24 18.85 -9.94
N ARG A 178 2.52 18.94 -8.63
CA ARG A 178 3.84 18.58 -8.08
C ARG A 178 4.15 17.09 -8.26
N VAL A 179 3.16 16.22 -8.09
CA VAL A 179 3.33 14.79 -8.34
C VAL A 179 3.55 14.53 -9.84
N LYS A 180 2.80 15.19 -10.73
CA LYS A 180 3.02 15.11 -12.19
C LYS A 180 4.48 15.43 -12.55
N ILE A 181 5.05 16.52 -12.03
CA ILE A 181 6.45 16.89 -12.26
C ILE A 181 7.44 15.82 -11.77
N GLN A 182 7.21 15.25 -10.58
CA GLN A 182 8.07 14.20 -10.03
C GLN A 182 8.01 12.91 -10.86
N VAL A 183 6.81 12.49 -11.28
CA VAL A 183 6.62 11.33 -12.15
C VAL A 183 7.26 11.57 -13.52
N MET A 184 7.14 12.78 -14.08
CA MET A 184 7.84 13.15 -15.31
C MET A 184 9.36 13.01 -15.18
N ALA A 185 9.93 13.53 -14.09
CA ALA A 185 11.36 13.43 -13.82
C ALA A 185 11.81 11.96 -13.67
N ALA A 186 11.00 11.12 -13.00
CA ALA A 186 11.25 9.68 -12.93
C ALA A 186 11.29 9.02 -14.32
N ILE A 187 10.33 9.39 -15.18
CA ILE A 187 10.21 8.82 -16.52
C ILE A 187 11.41 9.18 -17.38
N LEU A 188 11.75 10.47 -17.40
CA LEU A 188 12.89 11.00 -18.16
C LEU A 188 14.22 10.39 -17.68
N LEU A 189 14.39 10.17 -16.37
CA LEU A 189 15.60 9.58 -15.83
C LEU A 189 15.81 8.15 -16.36
N TYR A 190 14.76 7.35 -16.40
CA TYR A 190 14.85 6.01 -16.97
C TYR A 190 15.14 6.02 -18.46
N ARG A 191 14.52 6.91 -19.24
CA ARG A 191 14.79 7.02 -20.68
C ARG A 191 16.28 7.26 -20.95
N VAL A 192 16.96 7.99 -20.06
CA VAL A 192 18.42 8.21 -20.15
C VAL A 192 19.23 7.02 -19.63
N ARG A 193 18.81 6.40 -18.52
CA ARG A 193 19.60 5.39 -17.80
C ARG A 193 19.35 3.94 -18.24
N GLY A 194 18.23 3.68 -18.92
CA GLY A 194 17.74 2.33 -19.26
C GLY A 194 17.26 1.49 -18.08
N ARG A 195 17.40 2.00 -16.85
CA ARG A 195 16.94 1.37 -15.61
C ARG A 195 16.72 2.43 -14.53
N SER A 196 15.64 2.27 -13.76
CA SER A 196 15.38 3.04 -12.54
C SER A 196 14.41 2.27 -11.64
N LEU A 197 14.41 2.60 -10.36
CA LEU A 197 13.50 2.09 -9.36
C LEU A 197 12.69 3.26 -8.79
N LEU A 198 11.39 3.28 -9.08
CA LEU A 198 10.48 4.29 -8.57
C LEU A 198 9.87 3.84 -7.24
N LEU A 199 10.06 4.63 -6.18
CA LEU A 199 9.53 4.36 -4.85
C LEU A 199 8.43 5.37 -4.54
N LEU A 200 7.20 4.91 -4.37
CA LEU A 200 6.05 5.75 -4.11
C LEU A 200 5.50 5.49 -2.71
N ASP A 201 5.45 6.51 -1.86
CA ASP A 201 4.82 6.41 -0.53
C ASP A 201 3.56 7.26 -0.51
N GLU A 202 2.42 6.58 -0.62
CA GLU A 202 1.08 7.19 -0.64
C GLU A 202 0.94 8.35 -1.65
N PRO A 203 1.36 8.16 -2.92
CA PRO A 203 1.53 9.24 -3.89
C PRO A 203 0.21 9.92 -4.30
N PHE A 204 -0.92 9.25 -4.06
CA PHE A 204 -2.25 9.71 -4.45
C PHE A 204 -3.02 10.39 -3.30
N ILE A 205 -2.50 10.34 -2.06
CA ILE A 205 -3.15 10.98 -0.91
C ILE A 205 -3.19 12.49 -1.12
N GLY A 206 -4.35 13.10 -0.86
CA GLY A 206 -4.55 14.55 -0.94
C GLY A 206 -4.90 15.07 -2.34
N LEU A 207 -4.95 14.17 -3.33
CA LEU A 207 -5.51 14.46 -4.66
C LEU A 207 -7.04 14.23 -4.65
N ASP A 208 -7.76 14.96 -5.50
CA ASP A 208 -9.17 14.68 -5.76
C ASP A 208 -9.33 13.40 -6.60
N VAL A 209 -10.54 12.83 -6.61
CA VAL A 209 -10.84 11.54 -7.24
C VAL A 209 -10.49 11.51 -8.74
N PHE A 210 -10.69 12.61 -9.46
CA PHE A 210 -10.37 12.67 -10.89
C PHE A 210 -8.85 12.73 -11.11
N ALA A 211 -8.14 13.53 -10.32
CA ALA A 211 -6.68 13.60 -10.37
C ALA A 211 -6.01 12.27 -9.98
N GLN A 212 -6.53 11.57 -8.97
CA GLN A 212 -6.07 10.23 -8.60
C GLN A 212 -6.18 9.28 -9.78
N ARG A 213 -7.39 9.13 -10.34
CA ARG A 213 -7.65 8.22 -11.47
C ARG A 213 -6.76 8.54 -12.67
N TYR A 214 -6.68 9.80 -13.07
CA TYR A 214 -5.85 10.24 -14.19
C TYR A 214 -4.37 9.88 -13.98
N LEU A 215 -3.84 10.14 -12.77
CA LEU A 215 -2.44 9.85 -12.49
C LEU A 215 -2.17 8.34 -12.42
N ARG A 216 -3.09 7.54 -11.88
CA ARG A 216 -2.98 6.07 -11.91
C ARG A 216 -2.94 5.54 -13.34
N ASP A 217 -3.88 5.97 -14.17
CA ASP A 217 -3.95 5.57 -15.58
C ASP A 217 -2.67 5.96 -16.32
N PHE A 218 -2.17 7.18 -16.07
CA PHE A 218 -0.92 7.67 -16.65
C PHE A 218 0.30 6.85 -16.20
N VAL A 219 0.45 6.61 -14.89
CA VAL A 219 1.53 5.79 -14.33
C VAL A 219 1.48 4.40 -14.94
N LYS A 220 0.32 3.74 -14.91
CA LYS A 220 0.12 2.41 -15.50
C LYS A 220 0.47 2.37 -16.99
N TYR A 221 0.07 3.38 -17.76
CA TYR A 221 0.41 3.50 -19.17
C TYR A 221 1.93 3.59 -19.37
N LYS A 222 2.61 4.46 -18.62
CA LYS A 222 4.05 4.65 -18.74
C LYS A 222 4.85 3.45 -18.26
N MET A 223 4.43 2.78 -17.19
CA MET A 223 5.04 1.53 -16.73
C MET A 223 5.05 0.46 -17.83
N ARG A 224 3.95 0.33 -18.59
CA ARG A 224 3.84 -0.63 -19.69
C ARG A 224 4.74 -0.30 -20.89
N GLN A 225 4.91 0.98 -21.20
CA GLN A 225 5.70 1.43 -22.35
C GLN A 225 7.21 1.32 -22.08
N ASP A 226 7.60 1.75 -20.89
CA ASP A 226 8.98 2.01 -20.54
C ASP A 226 9.51 0.98 -19.51
N ASN A 227 8.86 -0.17 -19.28
CA ASN A 227 9.34 -1.30 -18.48
C ASN A 227 10.11 -0.93 -17.17
N PHE A 228 9.51 -0.06 -16.36
CA PHE A 228 10.06 0.43 -15.10
C PHE A 228 9.85 -0.55 -13.96
N ALA A 229 10.81 -0.63 -13.03
CA ALA A 229 10.57 -1.25 -11.73
C ALA A 229 9.98 -0.22 -10.77
N MET A 230 8.93 -0.60 -10.02
CA MET A 230 8.26 0.29 -9.08
C MET A 230 7.88 -0.43 -7.79
N ILE A 231 7.97 0.29 -6.67
CA ILE A 231 7.35 -0.09 -5.41
C ILE A 231 6.35 0.98 -4.99
N LEU A 232 5.10 0.58 -4.79
CA LEU A 232 4.02 1.45 -4.35
C LEU A 232 3.57 1.07 -2.94
N ALA A 233 3.90 1.88 -1.94
CA ALA A 233 3.28 1.76 -0.63
C ALA A 233 1.96 2.51 -0.60
N THR A 234 0.91 1.77 -0.26
CA THR A 234 -0.46 2.30 -0.15
C THR A 234 -1.24 1.48 0.86
N HIS A 235 -2.26 2.11 1.44
CA HIS A 235 -3.28 1.44 2.24
C HIS A 235 -4.63 1.36 1.49
N GLN A 236 -4.68 1.81 0.23
CA GLN A 236 -5.86 1.77 -0.62
C GLN A 236 -5.80 0.51 -1.52
N PRO A 237 -6.74 -0.43 -1.36
CA PRO A 237 -6.80 -1.65 -2.19
C PRO A 237 -6.88 -1.37 -3.69
N GLU A 238 -7.57 -0.29 -4.08
CA GLU A 238 -7.78 0.09 -5.47
C GLU A 238 -6.47 0.42 -6.19
N ASP A 239 -5.53 1.06 -5.48
CA ASP A 239 -4.20 1.38 -6.03
C ASP A 239 -3.43 0.10 -6.38
N ILE A 240 -3.48 -0.90 -5.50
CA ILE A 240 -2.85 -2.20 -5.70
C ILE A 240 -3.50 -2.92 -6.88
N GLU A 241 -4.83 -2.99 -6.87
CA GLU A 241 -5.58 -3.68 -7.90
C GLU A 241 -5.36 -3.06 -9.28
N GLU A 242 -5.37 -1.74 -9.39
CA GLU A 242 -5.30 -1.06 -10.69
C GLU A 242 -3.89 -1.05 -11.28
N ILE A 243 -2.83 -0.99 -10.46
CA ILE A 243 -1.47 -0.64 -10.90
C ILE A 243 -0.46 -1.77 -10.73
N CYS A 244 -0.58 -2.61 -9.68
CA CYS A 244 0.47 -3.55 -9.31
C CYS A 244 0.34 -4.91 -10.01
N ASP A 245 1.49 -5.55 -10.25
CA ASP A 245 1.57 -6.94 -10.73
C ASP A 245 1.55 -7.93 -9.55
N GLU A 246 2.26 -7.58 -8.48
CA GLU A 246 2.31 -8.32 -7.22
C GLU A 246 2.02 -7.41 -6.03
N VAL A 247 1.52 -8.01 -4.95
CA VAL A 247 1.36 -7.35 -3.65
C VAL A 247 2.15 -8.10 -2.60
N VAL A 248 2.85 -7.34 -1.75
CA VAL A 248 3.47 -7.80 -0.52
C VAL A 248 2.67 -7.18 0.62
N VAL A 249 2.02 -8.03 1.40
CA VAL A 249 1.22 -7.63 2.56
C VAL A 249 2.11 -7.62 3.79
N ILE A 250 2.16 -6.49 4.48
CA ILE A 250 2.98 -6.25 5.66
C ILE A 250 2.09 -5.94 6.86
N ASP A 251 2.31 -6.66 7.96
CA ASP A 251 1.76 -6.32 9.29
C ASP A 251 2.87 -6.35 10.34
N LYS A 252 2.87 -5.36 11.24
CA LYS A 252 3.83 -5.24 12.36
C LYS A 252 5.31 -5.50 11.99
N GLY A 253 5.74 -5.02 10.83
CA GLY A 253 7.11 -5.14 10.35
C GLY A 253 7.45 -6.46 9.68
N LYS A 254 6.50 -7.39 9.52
CA LYS A 254 6.71 -8.69 8.88
C LYS A 254 5.93 -8.79 7.58
N ILE A 255 6.46 -9.53 6.61
CA ILE A 255 5.68 -9.96 5.45
C ILE A 255 4.81 -11.13 5.88
N ILE A 256 3.50 -10.98 5.73
CA ILE A 256 2.50 -12.01 6.05
C ILE A 256 2.00 -12.73 4.80
N ALA A 257 2.04 -12.05 3.64
CA ALA A 257 1.67 -12.65 2.37
C ALA A 257 2.41 -11.97 1.21
N LYS A 258 2.66 -12.73 0.15
CA LYS A 258 3.13 -12.22 -1.13
C LYS A 258 2.42 -13.00 -2.24
N ASP A 259 1.73 -12.30 -3.13
CA ASP A 259 1.03 -12.94 -4.26
C ASP A 259 0.87 -11.98 -5.45
N SER A 260 0.57 -12.54 -6.62
CA SER A 260 0.20 -11.77 -7.81
C SER A 260 -1.21 -11.21 -7.68
N VAL A 261 -1.41 -9.97 -8.14
CA VAL A 261 -2.72 -9.30 -8.15
C VAL A 261 -3.72 -10.10 -8.99
N ASP A 262 -3.26 -10.73 -10.08
CA ASP A 262 -4.09 -11.60 -10.92
C ASP A 262 -4.57 -12.86 -10.19
N ASN A 263 -3.75 -13.47 -9.33
CA ASN A 263 -4.18 -14.60 -8.52
C ASN A 263 -5.23 -14.17 -7.50
N LEU A 264 -4.99 -13.07 -6.79
CA LEU A 264 -5.96 -12.52 -5.82
C LEU A 264 -7.29 -12.15 -6.49
N ARG A 265 -7.27 -11.58 -7.70
CA ARG A 265 -8.48 -11.34 -8.50
C ARG A 265 -9.22 -12.61 -8.88
N ARG A 266 -8.52 -13.71 -9.16
CA ARG A 266 -9.17 -15.01 -9.43
C ARG A 266 -9.82 -15.56 -8.17
N MET A 267 -9.23 -15.35 -6.99
CA MET A 267 -9.85 -15.72 -5.72
C MET A 267 -11.17 -14.95 -5.51
N VAL A 268 -11.18 -13.63 -5.79
CA VAL A 268 -12.41 -12.83 -5.79
C VAL A 268 -13.49 -13.42 -6.72
N LYS A 269 -13.13 -13.74 -7.96
CA LYS A 269 -14.10 -14.22 -8.97
C LYS A 269 -14.67 -15.61 -8.69
N LYS A 270 -14.00 -16.40 -7.86
CA LYS A 270 -14.42 -17.77 -7.52
C LYS A 270 -15.37 -17.83 -6.33
N VAL A 271 -15.56 -16.71 -5.62
CA VAL A 271 -16.16 -16.73 -4.31
C VAL A 271 -17.12 -15.56 -4.14
N GLU A 272 -18.39 -15.87 -3.90
CA GLU A 272 -19.46 -14.92 -3.62
C GLU A 272 -19.98 -15.16 -2.21
N ASN A 273 -20.40 -14.10 -1.52
CA ASN A 273 -20.97 -14.22 -0.18
C ASN A 273 -22.49 -14.05 -0.25
N ILE A 274 -23.21 -14.96 0.40
CA ILE A 274 -24.64 -14.85 0.64
C ILE A 274 -24.84 -14.58 2.12
N ARG A 275 -25.49 -13.46 2.45
CA ARG A 275 -25.95 -13.17 3.81
C ARG A 275 -27.46 -13.25 3.87
N ILE A 276 -27.97 -14.16 4.69
CA ILE A 276 -29.40 -14.33 4.90
C ILE A 276 -29.72 -14.17 6.38
N ASN A 277 -30.74 -13.37 6.64
CA ASN A 277 -31.36 -13.33 7.94
C ASN A 277 -32.70 -14.04 7.90
N TYR A 278 -32.91 -14.99 8.80
CA TYR A 278 -34.16 -15.74 8.86
C TYR A 278 -34.63 -16.00 10.29
N VAL A 279 -35.92 -16.25 10.45
CA VAL A 279 -36.57 -16.64 11.69
C VAL A 279 -36.96 -18.11 11.56
N PRO A 280 -36.41 -19.02 12.39
CA PRO A 280 -36.79 -20.42 12.38
C PRO A 280 -38.21 -20.61 12.90
N SER A 281 -39.01 -21.43 12.22
CA SER A 281 -40.32 -21.85 12.74
C SER A 281 -40.13 -22.97 13.76
N ASN A 282 -40.73 -22.83 14.94
CA ASN A 282 -40.68 -23.80 16.05
C ASN A 282 -39.30 -24.09 16.64
N GLY A 283 -38.31 -23.22 16.45
CA GLY A 283 -36.98 -23.36 17.08
C GLY A 283 -36.04 -24.38 16.40
N ASN A 284 -36.48 -25.03 15.33
CA ASN A 284 -35.60 -25.88 14.52
C ASN A 284 -34.73 -25.03 13.61
N GLN A 285 -33.42 -25.09 13.82
CA GLN A 285 -32.43 -24.52 12.90
C GLN A 285 -32.39 -25.34 11.60
N LEU A 286 -31.78 -24.76 10.56
CA LEU A 286 -31.49 -25.51 9.34
C LEU A 286 -30.55 -26.68 9.69
N PRO A 287 -30.77 -27.88 9.13
CA PRO A 287 -29.86 -29.02 9.36
C PRO A 287 -28.44 -28.69 8.90
N ASP A 288 -27.42 -29.03 9.68
CA ASP A 288 -26.02 -28.78 9.31
C ASP A 288 -25.62 -29.51 8.00
N ASP A 289 -26.25 -30.66 7.74
CA ASP A 289 -26.05 -31.44 6.51
C ASP A 289 -26.46 -30.68 5.24
N LEU A 290 -27.34 -29.68 5.38
CA LEU A 290 -27.77 -28.83 4.28
C LEU A 290 -26.57 -28.07 3.67
N PHE A 291 -25.57 -27.72 4.49
CA PHE A 291 -24.40 -26.95 4.08
C PHE A 291 -23.26 -27.79 3.48
N GLN A 292 -23.40 -29.12 3.42
CA GLN A 292 -22.41 -30.01 2.78
C GLN A 292 -22.57 -30.07 1.25
N ARG A 293 -23.47 -29.26 0.67
CA ARG A 293 -23.71 -29.21 -0.77
C ARG A 293 -22.46 -28.71 -1.52
N ARG A 294 -22.20 -29.33 -2.67
CA ARG A 294 -21.16 -28.87 -3.61
C ARG A 294 -21.41 -27.42 -4.01
N GLY A 295 -20.40 -26.57 -3.85
CA GLY A 295 -20.46 -25.13 -4.14
C GLY A 295 -20.59 -24.24 -2.91
N ILE A 296 -20.83 -24.79 -1.71
CA ILE A 296 -20.69 -24.08 -0.42
C ILE A 296 -19.30 -24.36 0.13
N LEU A 297 -18.49 -23.31 0.29
CA LEU A 297 -17.10 -23.38 0.75
C LEU A 297 -16.99 -23.20 2.26
N GLU A 298 -17.70 -22.22 2.81
CA GLU A 298 -17.77 -21.94 4.25
C GLU A 298 -19.20 -21.52 4.64
N HIS A 299 -19.60 -21.81 5.86
CA HIS A 299 -20.85 -21.31 6.44
C HIS A 299 -20.63 -20.85 7.87
N LYS A 300 -21.28 -19.76 8.28
CA LYS A 300 -21.26 -19.24 9.65
C LYS A 300 -22.65 -18.79 10.04
N SER A 301 -23.18 -19.37 11.12
CA SER A 301 -24.47 -18.96 11.69
C SER A 301 -24.24 -18.18 12.99
N LEU A 302 -24.95 -17.06 13.14
CA LEU A 302 -24.92 -16.22 14.32
C LEU A 302 -26.35 -16.03 14.85
N ASN A 303 -26.62 -16.54 16.05
CA ASN A 303 -27.91 -16.38 16.70
C ASN A 303 -28.04 -14.98 17.31
N ARG A 304 -28.94 -14.14 16.77
CA ARG A 304 -29.33 -12.83 17.33
C ARG A 304 -30.73 -12.89 17.94
N GLY A 305 -30.92 -13.79 18.91
CA GLY A 305 -32.20 -13.96 19.60
C GLY A 305 -33.22 -14.72 18.76
N ARG A 306 -34.27 -14.03 18.28
CA ARG A 306 -35.33 -14.64 17.42
C ARG A 306 -34.94 -14.77 15.95
N GLN A 307 -33.83 -14.17 15.55
CA GLN A 307 -33.35 -14.13 14.18
C GLN A 307 -31.96 -14.75 14.10
N ILE A 308 -31.71 -15.49 13.04
CA ILE A 308 -30.43 -16.13 12.75
C ILE A 308 -29.85 -15.43 11.53
N GLU A 309 -28.60 -14.99 11.66
CA GLU A 309 -27.79 -14.46 10.57
C GLU A 309 -26.93 -15.61 10.04
N LEU A 310 -27.07 -15.95 8.76
CA LEU A 310 -26.33 -16.98 8.07
C LEU A 310 -25.47 -16.33 6.98
N ASP A 311 -24.16 -16.45 7.13
CA ASP A 311 -23.17 -16.06 6.14
C ASP A 311 -22.67 -17.32 5.42
N LEU A 312 -22.78 -17.36 4.10
CA LEU A 312 -22.29 -18.44 3.26
C LEU A 312 -21.27 -17.89 2.27
N VAL A 313 -20.19 -18.63 2.10
CA VAL A 313 -19.15 -18.40 1.09
C VAL A 313 -19.36 -19.45 0.00
N VAL A 314 -19.67 -19.05 -1.23
CA VAL A 314 -20.14 -19.96 -2.29
C VAL A 314 -19.43 -19.72 -3.61
N GLU A 315 -19.37 -20.74 -4.47
CA GLU A 315 -18.78 -20.61 -5.82
C GLU A 315 -19.72 -19.91 -6.82
N ASP A 316 -21.02 -20.12 -6.68
CA ASP A 316 -22.07 -19.50 -7.51
C ASP A 316 -23.25 -19.09 -6.61
N SER A 317 -23.41 -17.78 -6.39
CA SER A 317 -24.50 -17.28 -5.55
C SER A 317 -25.87 -17.47 -6.18
N ARG A 318 -26.01 -17.46 -7.51
CA ARG A 318 -27.34 -17.52 -8.15
C ARG A 318 -27.97 -18.89 -7.98
N ASP A 319 -27.23 -19.95 -8.29
CA ASP A 319 -27.71 -21.32 -8.11
C ASP A 319 -27.91 -21.65 -6.63
N THR A 320 -26.94 -21.26 -5.80
CA THR A 320 -26.98 -21.57 -4.37
C THR A 320 -28.12 -20.84 -3.66
N LEU A 321 -28.38 -19.57 -4.01
CA LEU A 321 -29.51 -18.82 -3.46
C LEU A 321 -30.85 -19.43 -3.82
N ALA A 322 -31.07 -19.73 -5.10
CA ALA A 322 -32.36 -20.25 -5.57
C ALA A 322 -32.72 -21.55 -4.83
N TRP A 323 -31.74 -22.43 -4.67
CA TRP A 323 -31.87 -23.66 -3.90
C TRP A 323 -32.11 -23.39 -2.40
N LEU A 324 -31.28 -22.54 -1.78
CA LEU A 324 -31.33 -22.29 -0.34
C LEU A 324 -32.67 -21.67 0.08
N VAL A 325 -33.21 -20.75 -0.71
CA VAL A 325 -34.53 -20.17 -0.48
C VAL A 325 -35.61 -21.25 -0.56
N SER A 326 -35.52 -22.18 -1.51
CA SER A 326 -36.48 -23.29 -1.61
C SER A 326 -36.48 -24.17 -0.36
N GLU A 327 -35.29 -24.55 0.13
CA GLU A 327 -35.16 -25.37 1.33
C GLU A 327 -35.58 -24.64 2.61
N MET A 328 -35.26 -23.35 2.74
CA MET A 328 -35.73 -22.53 3.85
C MET A 328 -37.26 -22.44 3.89
N VAL A 329 -37.92 -22.25 2.75
CA VAL A 329 -39.39 -22.20 2.65
C VAL A 329 -40.02 -23.56 2.99
N LYS A 330 -39.45 -24.68 2.49
CA LYS A 330 -39.91 -26.04 2.85
C LYS A 330 -39.79 -26.32 4.35
N SER A 331 -38.73 -25.81 4.97
CA SER A 331 -38.48 -25.94 6.41
C SER A 331 -39.31 -24.96 7.25
N GLY A 332 -40.16 -24.13 6.62
CA GLY A 332 -41.00 -23.15 7.29
C GLY A 332 -40.25 -21.93 7.82
N CYS A 333 -39.01 -21.68 7.41
CA CYS A 333 -38.23 -20.52 7.87
C CYS A 333 -38.74 -19.22 7.24
N GLY A 334 -38.94 -18.19 8.06
CA GLY A 334 -39.30 -16.86 7.59
C GLY A 334 -38.06 -16.06 7.22
N ILE A 335 -37.79 -15.86 5.93
CA ILE A 335 -36.67 -15.04 5.47
C ILE A 335 -37.02 -13.56 5.67
N THR A 336 -36.14 -12.84 6.38
CA THR A 336 -36.33 -11.41 6.70
C THR A 336 -35.48 -10.49 5.83
N SER A 337 -34.27 -10.91 5.49
CA SER A 337 -33.42 -10.21 4.52
C SER A 337 -32.51 -11.19 3.80
N LEU A 338 -32.19 -10.89 2.55
CA LEU A 338 -31.29 -11.67 1.72
C LEU A 338 -30.42 -10.70 0.92
N ASN A 339 -29.12 -10.79 1.10
CA ASN A 339 -28.14 -9.96 0.42
C ASN A 339 -27.07 -10.86 -0.21
N THR A 340 -26.72 -10.56 -1.45
CA THR A 340 -25.50 -11.07 -2.06
C THR A 340 -24.44 -10.00 -2.05
N HIS A 341 -23.25 -10.40 -1.63
CA HIS A 341 -22.07 -9.57 -1.70
C HIS A 341 -21.03 -10.30 -2.53
N VAL A 342 -20.70 -9.74 -3.69
CA VAL A 342 -19.51 -10.16 -4.41
C VAL A 342 -18.33 -9.76 -3.55
N MET A 343 -17.44 -10.71 -3.26
CA MET A 343 -16.23 -10.44 -2.51
C MET A 343 -15.43 -9.36 -3.26
N LYS A 344 -14.99 -8.32 -2.58
CA LYS A 344 -14.14 -7.29 -3.20
C LYS A 344 -12.68 -7.68 -3.06
N PHE A 345 -11.82 -7.06 -3.87
CA PHE A 345 -10.38 -7.22 -3.75
C PHE A 345 -9.88 -6.83 -2.35
N GLU A 346 -10.44 -5.78 -1.76
CA GLU A 346 -10.20 -5.38 -0.37
C GLU A 346 -10.45 -6.53 0.61
N ASP A 347 -11.56 -7.26 0.47
CA ASP A 347 -11.91 -8.35 1.39
C ASP A 347 -10.87 -9.47 1.36
N VAL A 348 -10.28 -9.76 0.19
CA VAL A 348 -9.22 -10.77 0.04
C VAL A 348 -7.95 -10.30 0.76
N LEU A 349 -7.56 -9.04 0.57
CA LEU A 349 -6.41 -8.48 1.26
C LEU A 349 -6.59 -8.44 2.78
N VAL A 350 -7.79 -8.11 3.26
CA VAL A 350 -8.12 -8.14 4.70
C VAL A 350 -8.07 -9.56 5.24
N LYS A 351 -8.63 -10.54 4.52
CA LYS A 351 -8.53 -11.96 4.91
C LYS A 351 -7.09 -12.44 5.01
N LEU A 352 -6.18 -12.00 4.14
CA LEU A 352 -4.76 -12.34 4.26
C LEU A 352 -4.13 -11.80 5.55
N ILE A 353 -4.60 -10.65 6.05
CA ILE A 353 -4.14 -10.06 7.32
C ILE A 353 -4.77 -10.77 8.53
N GLU A 354 -6.01 -11.22 8.41
CA GLU A 354 -6.76 -11.84 9.51
C GLU A 354 -6.53 -13.34 9.64
N GLY A 355 -6.30 -14.05 8.53
CA GLY A 355 -6.07 -15.50 8.52
C GLY A 355 -4.85 -15.92 9.34
N ASP A 356 -3.80 -15.11 9.37
CA ASP A 356 -2.59 -15.34 10.18
C ASP A 356 -2.89 -15.24 11.70
N LYS A 357 -3.97 -14.57 12.11
CA LYS A 357 -4.37 -14.49 13.53
C LYS A 357 -5.12 -15.73 14.02
N CYS A 358 -5.56 -16.61 13.12
CA CYS A 358 -6.24 -17.85 13.49
C CYS A 358 -5.29 -19.03 13.71
N GLU A 359 -3.99 -18.88 13.41
CA GLU A 359 -2.97 -19.93 13.59
C GLU A 359 -2.07 -19.75 14.83
N THR A 360 -2.41 -18.80 15.72
CA THR A 360 -1.75 -18.60 17.03
C THR A 360 -2.76 -18.66 18.17
#